data_AF-A0A9Q5SPZ3-F1
#
_entry.id   AF-A0A9Q5SPZ3-F1
#
_cell.length_a   1.000
_cell.length_b   1.000
_cell.length_c   1.000
_cell.angle_alpha   90.00
_cell.angle_beta   90.00
_cell.angle_gamma   90.00
#
_symmetry.space_group_name_H-M   'P 1'
#
loop_
_entity.id
_entity.type
_entity.pdbx_description
1 polymer ?
#
loop_
_entity_poly.entity_id
_entity_poly.type
_entity_poly.pdbx_seq_one_letter_code
_entity_poly.pdbx_strand_id
1 'polypeptide(L)'
;MEAKLLESQYKNHLSHFRNWEQRAHAEEWMLFEKNIGPYVGMDETALSSGELYTILINKEAKGRKGTIIAMIKGTSVEKVSQAILKLSRRRRFQVREITLDMAPNMAR
;
A
#
# COMPACT_ATOMS: atom_id res chain seq x y z
N MET A 1 24.51 10.73 -20.47
CA MET A 1 23.41 11.47 -19.81
C MET A 1 23.64 11.35 -18.31
N GLU A 2 23.71 12.47 -17.58
CA GLU A 2 24.02 12.47 -16.15
C GLU A 2 22.83 11.93 -15.32
N ALA A 3 23.06 11.00 -14.40
CA ALA A 3 21.98 10.32 -13.66
C ALA A 3 21.06 11.28 -12.89
N LYS A 4 21.63 12.33 -12.29
CA LYS A 4 20.87 13.38 -11.58
C LYS A 4 19.90 14.13 -12.50
N LEU A 5 20.30 14.37 -13.74
CA LEU A 5 19.43 15.01 -14.73
C LEU A 5 18.25 14.11 -15.06
N LEU A 6 18.49 12.80 -15.25
CA LEU A 6 17.44 11.83 -15.53
C LEU A 6 16.44 11.72 -14.38
N GLU A 7 16.91 11.64 -13.13
CA GLU A 7 16.04 11.60 -11.94
C GLU A 7 15.18 12.86 -11.83
N SER A 8 15.78 14.03 -12.02
CA SER A 8 15.07 15.30 -12.01
C SER A 8 13.99 15.36 -13.10
N GLN A 9 14.34 14.94 -14.32
CA GLN A 9 13.40 14.91 -15.45
C GLN A 9 12.26 13.91 -15.20
N TYR A 10 12.57 12.72 -14.68
CA TYR A 10 11.57 11.73 -14.36
C TYR A 10 10.60 12.24 -13.29
N LYS A 11 11.10 12.80 -12.18
CA LYS A 11 10.25 13.31 -11.09
C LYS A 11 9.41 14.52 -11.51
N ASN A 12 10.01 15.47 -12.23
CA ASN A 12 9.36 16.76 -12.50
C ASN A 12 8.51 16.76 -13.78
N HIS A 13 8.78 15.88 -14.75
CA HIS A 13 8.13 15.93 -16.06
C HIS A 13 7.49 14.60 -16.52
N LEU A 14 8.07 13.43 -16.21
CA LEU A 14 7.61 12.16 -16.81
C LEU A 14 6.71 11.30 -15.93
N SER A 15 6.94 11.30 -14.61
CA SER A 15 6.27 10.38 -13.67
C SER A 15 4.92 10.87 -13.16
N HIS A 16 4.51 12.09 -13.53
CA HIS A 16 3.35 12.79 -12.95
C HIS A 16 3.40 12.96 -11.43
N PHE A 17 4.56 12.76 -10.79
CA PHE A 17 4.70 12.83 -9.33
C PHE A 17 4.12 14.11 -8.73
N ARG A 18 4.29 15.26 -9.40
CA ARG A 18 3.76 16.56 -8.92
C ARG A 18 2.23 16.60 -8.84
N ASN A 19 1.55 15.91 -9.75
CA ASN A 19 0.09 15.88 -9.89
C ASN A 19 -0.52 14.58 -9.36
N TRP A 20 0.27 13.76 -8.68
CA TRP A 20 -0.20 12.50 -8.13
C TRP A 20 -1.19 12.78 -7.00
N GLU A 21 -2.43 12.32 -7.18
CA GLU A 21 -3.55 12.56 -6.25
C GLU A 21 -3.24 12.15 -4.81
N GLN A 22 -2.39 11.13 -4.63
CA GLN A 22 -2.06 10.63 -3.30
C GLN A 22 -0.90 11.34 -2.62
N ARG A 23 -0.21 12.25 -3.32
CA ARG A 23 1.04 12.87 -2.85
C ARG A 23 0.94 13.51 -1.47
N ALA A 24 -0.20 14.13 -1.13
CA ALA A 24 -0.40 14.82 0.14
C ALA A 24 -0.42 13.89 1.37
N HIS A 25 -0.68 12.60 1.16
CA HIS A 25 -0.82 11.60 2.23
C HIS A 25 0.02 10.34 1.99
N ALA A 26 0.78 10.28 0.89
CA ALA A 26 1.55 9.12 0.46
C ALA A 26 2.59 8.64 1.47
N GLU A 27 3.05 9.52 2.38
CA GLU A 27 3.94 9.14 3.48
C GLU A 27 3.21 8.31 4.55
N GLU A 28 1.91 8.56 4.74
CA GLU A 28 1.10 7.89 5.76
C GLU A 28 0.37 6.67 5.21
N TRP A 29 -0.14 6.77 3.99
CA TRP A 29 -0.81 5.67 3.32
C TRP A 29 -0.87 5.87 1.79
N MET A 30 -0.88 4.76 1.07
CA MET A 30 -1.15 4.70 -0.37
C MET A 30 -2.17 3.59 -0.63
N LEU A 31 -3.16 3.87 -1.46
CA LEU A 31 -4.27 2.96 -1.80
C LEU A 31 -4.38 2.75 -3.30
N PHE A 32 -4.46 1.50 -3.72
CA PHE A 32 -4.62 1.07 -5.10
C PHE A 32 -5.87 0.20 -5.20
N GLU A 33 -7.02 0.82 -4.98
CA GLU A 33 -8.30 0.12 -4.87
C GLU A 33 -8.65 -0.80 -6.06
N LYS A 34 -8.17 -0.45 -7.27
CA LYS A 34 -8.37 -1.26 -8.48
C LYS A 34 -7.67 -2.61 -8.41
N ASN A 35 -6.67 -2.77 -7.53
CA ASN A 35 -5.89 -3.98 -7.36
C ASN A 35 -6.55 -4.99 -6.41
N ILE A 36 -7.63 -4.62 -5.72
CA ILE A 36 -8.35 -5.52 -4.80
C ILE A 36 -8.89 -6.72 -5.57
N GLY A 37 -8.51 -7.91 -5.11
CA GLY A 37 -9.00 -9.20 -5.57
C GLY A 37 -9.67 -10.00 -4.44
N PRO A 38 -10.19 -11.20 -4.75
CA PRO A 38 -10.86 -12.06 -3.78
C PRO A 38 -9.95 -12.60 -2.67
N TYR A 39 -8.64 -12.72 -2.91
CA TYR A 39 -7.68 -13.25 -1.94
C TYR A 39 -6.67 -12.18 -1.57
N VAL A 40 -6.73 -11.70 -0.32
CA VAL A 40 -5.88 -10.64 0.19
C VAL A 40 -4.89 -11.18 1.21
N GLY A 41 -3.62 -10.81 1.08
CA GLY A 41 -2.61 -11.00 2.12
C GLY A 41 -2.41 -9.69 2.86
N MET A 42 -2.20 -9.77 4.18
CA MET A 42 -1.80 -8.65 5.01
C MET A 42 -0.51 -9.00 5.74
N ASP A 43 0.48 -8.13 5.63
CA ASP A 43 1.85 -8.37 6.08
C ASP A 43 2.44 -7.09 6.72
N GLU A 44 3.49 -7.23 7.53
CA GLU A 44 4.27 -6.15 8.14
C GLU A 44 5.69 -6.14 7.60
N THR A 45 6.16 -4.98 7.14
CA THR A 45 7.55 -4.84 6.71
C THR A 45 8.20 -3.59 7.27
N ALA A 46 9.49 -3.68 7.58
CA ALA A 46 10.31 -2.54 7.96
C ALA A 46 11.13 -2.06 6.75
N LEU A 47 10.92 -0.81 6.32
CA LEU A 47 11.66 -0.25 5.16
C LEU A 47 13.00 0.38 5.58
N SER A 48 13.05 1.05 6.74
CA SER A 48 14.25 1.70 7.25
C SER A 48 14.13 2.02 8.74
N SER A 49 15.21 1.83 9.51
CA SER A 49 15.41 2.33 10.89
C SER A 49 14.19 2.28 11.84
N GLY A 50 13.41 1.20 11.79
CA GLY A 50 12.26 0.98 12.69
C GLY A 50 10.91 1.50 12.19
N GLU A 51 10.83 2.07 10.99
CA GLU A 51 9.54 2.38 10.36
C GLU A 51 8.87 1.12 9.84
N LEU A 52 7.90 0.62 10.61
CA LEU A 52 7.04 -0.49 10.21
C LEU A 52 5.93 0.01 9.28
N TYR A 53 5.56 -0.81 8.30
CA TYR A 53 4.45 -0.59 7.39
C TYR A 53 3.58 -1.83 7.34
N THR A 54 2.27 -1.63 7.34
CA THR A 54 1.32 -2.68 6.97
C THR A 54 1.08 -2.62 5.46
N ILE A 55 1.22 -3.76 4.78
CA ILE A 55 0.98 -3.90 3.35
C ILE A 55 -0.20 -4.84 3.14
N LEU A 56 -1.15 -4.44 2.28
CA LEU A 56 -2.15 -5.33 1.74
C LEU A 56 -1.79 -5.71 0.31
N ILE A 57 -1.82 -7.00 0.01
CA ILE A 57 -1.49 -7.56 -1.30
C ILE A 57 -2.64 -8.38 -1.88
N ASN A 58 -2.81 -8.34 -3.20
CA ASN A 58 -3.64 -9.28 -3.95
C ASN A 58 -2.80 -10.52 -4.26
N LYS A 59 -3.18 -11.66 -3.67
CA LYS A 59 -2.45 -12.93 -3.82
C LYS A 59 -2.58 -13.51 -5.24
N GLU A 60 -3.67 -13.20 -5.95
CA GLU A 60 -3.86 -13.68 -7.34
C GLU A 60 -2.90 -13.03 -8.33
N ALA A 61 -2.42 -11.82 -8.02
CA ALA A 61 -1.46 -11.11 -8.85
C ALA A 61 -0.05 -11.74 -8.81
N LYS A 62 0.24 -12.63 -7.84
CA LYS A 62 1.47 -13.42 -7.76
C LYS A 62 2.75 -12.58 -7.90
N GLY A 63 2.81 -11.44 -7.21
CA GLY A 63 3.96 -10.52 -7.23
C GLY A 63 4.10 -9.66 -8.49
N ARG A 64 3.16 -9.75 -9.43
CA ARG A 64 3.15 -8.97 -10.68
C ARG A 64 2.45 -7.61 -10.48
N LYS A 65 2.35 -6.84 -11.56
CA LYS A 65 1.57 -5.59 -11.60
C LYS A 65 0.15 -5.86 -11.07
N GLY A 66 -0.30 -5.02 -10.12
CA GLY A 66 -1.59 -5.19 -9.46
C GLY A 66 -1.52 -5.95 -8.13
N THR A 67 -0.32 -6.29 -7.63
CA THR A 67 -0.18 -6.96 -6.33
C THR A 67 -0.47 -6.02 -5.16
N ILE A 68 0.13 -4.83 -5.11
CA ILE A 68 -0.03 -3.95 -3.94
C ILE A 68 -1.43 -3.33 -3.95
N ILE A 69 -2.22 -3.58 -2.92
CA ILE A 69 -3.54 -2.97 -2.69
C ILE A 69 -3.39 -1.72 -1.83
N ALA A 70 -2.60 -1.80 -0.77
CA ALA A 70 -2.37 -0.67 0.13
C ALA A 70 -1.01 -0.79 0.80
N MET A 71 -0.45 0.35 1.16
CA MET A 71 0.75 0.47 1.98
C MET A 71 0.47 1.55 3.02
N ILE A 72 0.61 1.22 4.31
CA ILE A 72 0.17 2.06 5.42
C ILE A 72 1.32 2.16 6.41
N LYS A 73 1.70 3.38 6.81
CA LYS A 73 2.76 3.61 7.79
C LYS A 73 2.28 3.22 9.19
N GLY A 74 3.01 2.35 9.86
CA GLY A 74 2.68 1.80 11.18
C GLY A 74 1.78 0.57 11.12
N THR A 75 1.65 -0.10 12.27
CA THR A 75 0.93 -1.37 12.41
C THR A 75 -0.27 -1.26 13.34
N SER A 76 -0.54 -0.10 13.94
CA SER A 76 -1.68 0.03 14.87
C SER A 76 -3.01 -0.23 14.17
N VAL A 77 -3.86 -1.02 14.83
CA VAL A 77 -5.16 -1.46 14.31
C VAL A 77 -6.04 -0.26 13.93
N GLU A 78 -6.01 0.80 14.73
CA GLU A 78 -6.79 2.02 14.49
C GLU A 78 -6.37 2.69 13.17
N LYS A 79 -5.06 2.85 12.96
CA LYS A 79 -4.53 3.55 11.78
C LYS A 79 -4.74 2.71 10.53
N VAL A 80 -4.47 1.42 10.60
CA VAL A 80 -4.70 0.46 9.50
C VAL A 80 -6.18 0.42 9.13
N SER A 81 -7.07 0.33 10.12
CA SER A 81 -8.52 0.31 9.89
C SER A 81 -9.00 1.61 9.24
N GLN A 82 -8.55 2.77 9.74
CA GLN A 82 -8.92 4.07 9.17
C GLN A 82 -8.47 4.21 7.71
N ALA A 83 -7.30 3.69 7.34
CA ALA A 83 -6.83 3.69 5.96
C ALA A 83 -7.64 2.72 5.09
N ILE A 84 -7.88 1.49 5.54
CA ILE A 84 -8.66 0.49 4.80
C ILE A 84 -10.10 0.97 4.56
N LEU A 85 -10.71 1.66 5.53
CA LEU A 85 -12.08 2.17 5.40
C LEU A 85 -12.23 3.26 4.33
N LYS A 86 -11.13 3.86 3.86
CA LYS A 86 -11.13 4.78 2.69
C LYS A 86 -11.34 4.04 1.37
N LEU A 87 -11.03 2.74 1.30
CA LEU A 87 -11.38 1.90 0.15
C LEU A 87 -12.91 1.76 0.07
N SER A 88 -13.47 1.86 -1.13
CA SER A 88 -14.91 1.76 -1.31
C SER A 88 -15.44 0.44 -0.77
N ARG A 89 -16.62 0.54 -0.16
CA ARG A 89 -17.34 -0.62 0.35
C ARG A 89 -17.52 -1.69 -0.73
N ARG A 90 -17.85 -1.29 -1.97
CA ARG A 90 -18.03 -2.22 -3.10
C ARG A 90 -16.79 -3.06 -3.38
N ARG A 91 -15.60 -2.49 -3.22
CA ARG A 91 -14.34 -3.19 -3.47
C ARG A 91 -13.96 -4.09 -2.30
N ARG A 92 -14.10 -3.61 -1.08
CA ARG A 92 -13.86 -4.43 0.12
C ARG A 92 -14.76 -5.67 0.18
N PHE A 93 -16.00 -5.57 -0.29
CA PHE A 93 -16.94 -6.70 -0.33
C PHE A 93 -16.61 -7.75 -1.41
N GLN A 94 -15.61 -7.52 -2.28
CA GLN A 94 -15.12 -8.53 -3.22
C GLN A 94 -14.14 -9.50 -2.57
N VAL A 95 -13.57 -9.14 -1.42
CA VAL A 95 -12.63 -9.97 -0.68
C VAL A 95 -13.37 -11.14 -0.07
N ARG A 96 -12.88 -12.36 -0.32
CA ARG A 96 -13.41 -13.62 0.20
C ARG A 96 -12.56 -14.17 1.33
N GLU A 97 -11.25 -13.94 1.27
CA GLU A 97 -10.30 -14.45 2.24
C GLU A 97 -9.21 -13.40 2.50
N ILE A 98 -8.84 -13.27 3.76
CA ILE A 98 -7.69 -12.48 4.20
C ILE A 98 -6.76 -13.41 4.95
N THR A 99 -5.52 -13.55 4.47
CA THR A 99 -4.45 -14.21 5.24
C THR A 99 -3.61 -13.16 5.93
N LEU A 100 -3.37 -13.36 7.22
CA LEU A 100 -2.63 -12.45 8.08
C LEU A 100 -1.33 -13.14 8.47
N ASP A 101 -0.21 -12.66 7.94
CA ASP A 101 1.11 -13.24 8.17
C ASP A 101 1.90 -12.30 9.11
N MET A 102 1.33 -12.00 10.29
CA MET A 102 1.89 -11.06 11.26
C MET A 102 2.33 -11.79 12.53
N ALA A 103 3.29 -11.22 13.25
CA ALA A 103 3.64 -11.72 14.57
C ALA A 103 2.45 -11.58 15.57
N PRO A 104 2.38 -12.37 16.66
CA PRO A 104 1.20 -12.46 17.54
C PRO A 104 0.80 -11.18 18.31
N ASN A 105 1.55 -10.09 18.17
CA ASN A 105 1.46 -8.84 18.91
C ASN A 105 0.25 -7.95 18.54
N MET A 106 -0.50 -8.30 17.49
CA MET A 106 -1.68 -7.55 17.01
C MET A 106 -3.02 -8.04 17.58
N ALA A 107 -3.02 -9.11 18.38
CA ALA A 107 -4.24 -9.72 18.94
C ALA A 107 -4.74 -9.06 20.25
N ARG A 108 -4.29 -7.83 20.56
CA ARG A 108 -4.71 -7.09 21.76
C ARG A 108 -5.45 -5.81 21.41
#